data_AF-A0A954WN33-F1
#
_entry.id   AF-A0A954WN33-F1
#
_cell.length_a   1.000
_cell.length_b   1.000
_cell.length_c   1.000
_cell.angle_alpha   90.00
_cell.angle_beta   90.00
_cell.angle_gamma   90.00
#
_symmetry.space_group_name_H-M   'P 1'
#
loop_
_entity.id
_entity.type
_entity.pdbx_description
1 polymer ?
#
loop_
_entity_poly.entity_id
_entity_poly.type
_entity_poly.pdbx_seq_one_letter_code
_entity_poly.pdbx_strand_id
1 'polypeptide(L)'
;MDKSELLETIEKLHEHLASAQHVDEDSARQLRDVTADIHRLLDDGQESSSDSHSLATLLRSMVLSWEADHPKAAELIGRIANALSNTGI
;
A
#
# COMPACT_ATOMS: atom_id res chain seq x y z
N MET A 1 9.60 1.12 11.02
CA MET A 1 8.26 0.58 10.75
C MET A 1 8.41 -0.91 10.72
N ASP A 2 7.85 -1.56 11.73
CA ASP A 2 7.78 -3.01 11.80
C ASP A 2 6.65 -3.53 10.91
N LYS A 3 6.71 -4.81 10.53
CA LYS A 3 5.68 -5.48 9.71
C LYS A 3 4.26 -5.20 10.20
N SER A 4 4.06 -5.19 11.52
CA SER A 4 2.78 -4.92 12.16
C SER A 4 2.28 -3.48 11.93
N GLU A 5 3.19 -2.49 11.98
CA GLU A 5 2.83 -1.08 11.72
C GLU A 5 2.43 -0.85 10.26
N LEU A 6 3.06 -1.58 9.33
CA LEU A 6 2.71 -1.53 7.91
C LEU A 6 1.28 -2.02 7.70
N LEU A 7 0.94 -3.17 8.30
CA LEU A 7 -0.39 -3.76 8.23
C LEU A 7 -1.44 -2.85 8.86
N GLU A 8 -1.17 -2.29 10.04
CA GLU A 8 -2.08 -1.31 10.66
C GLU A 8 -2.31 -0.07 9.78
N THR A 9 -1.27 0.38 9.06
CA THR A 9 -1.38 1.55 8.17
C THR A 9 -2.24 1.20 6.94
N ILE A 10 -2.12 -0.01 6.43
CA ILE A 10 -2.94 -0.52 5.32
C ILE A 10 -4.40 -0.69 5.76
N GLU A 11 -4.66 -1.24 6.94
CA GLU A 11 -6.02 -1.37 7.49
C GLU A 11 -6.66 0.01 7.69
N LYS A 12 -5.94 0.97 8.27
CA LYS A 12 -6.43 2.36 8.41
C LYS A 12 -6.75 3.00 7.06
N LEU A 13 -5.93 2.74 6.05
CA LEU A 13 -6.19 3.21 4.70
C LEU A 13 -7.48 2.57 4.14
N HIS A 14 -7.65 1.27 4.31
CA HIS A 14 -8.84 0.54 3.87
C HIS A 14 -10.11 1.04 4.56
N GLU A 15 -10.08 1.27 5.87
CA GLU A 15 -11.19 1.84 6.63
C GLU A 15 -11.50 3.28 6.20
N HIS A 16 -10.46 4.08 5.93
CA HIS A 16 -10.63 5.45 5.47
C HIS A 16 -11.30 5.49 4.09
N LEU A 17 -10.93 4.57 3.21
CA LEU A 17 -11.48 4.43 1.87
C LEU A 17 -12.90 3.84 1.89
N ALA A 18 -13.16 2.87 2.75
CA ALA A 18 -14.51 2.32 2.94
C ALA A 18 -15.47 3.36 3.55
N SER A 19 -14.97 4.26 4.40
CA SER A 19 -15.74 5.36 4.96
C SER A 19 -15.85 6.56 4.02
N ALA A 20 -14.87 6.75 3.12
CA ALA A 20 -14.95 7.73 2.05
C ALA A 20 -16.01 7.25 1.06
N GLN A 21 -17.19 7.83 1.14
CA GLN A 21 -18.39 7.53 0.35
C GLN A 21 -18.20 7.66 -1.19
N HIS A 22 -16.98 7.95 -1.66
CA HIS A 22 -16.62 8.28 -3.03
C HIS A 22 -15.38 7.52 -3.52
N VAL A 23 -15.06 6.36 -2.97
CA VAL A 23 -14.00 5.51 -3.54
C VAL A 23 -14.51 4.81 -4.78
N ASP A 24 -13.86 5.09 -5.91
CA ASP A 24 -14.07 4.34 -7.15
C ASP A 24 -13.77 2.85 -6.93
N GLU A 25 -14.60 1.97 -7.51
CA GLU A 25 -14.43 0.53 -7.41
C GLU A 25 -13.06 0.05 -7.93
N ASP A 26 -12.48 0.79 -8.88
CA ASP A 26 -11.15 0.54 -9.44
C ASP A 26 -10.06 0.78 -8.39
N SER A 27 -10.12 1.93 -7.72
CA SER A 27 -9.26 2.30 -6.59
C SER A 27 -9.35 1.26 -5.46
N ALA A 28 -10.57 0.86 -5.06
CA ALA A 28 -10.76 -0.19 -4.06
C ALA A 28 -10.18 -1.55 -4.49
N ARG A 29 -10.28 -1.90 -5.78
CA ARG A 29 -9.73 -3.15 -6.32
C ARG A 29 -8.21 -3.13 -6.33
N GLN A 30 -7.60 -2.06 -6.83
CA GLN A 30 -6.15 -1.89 -6.83
C GLN A 30 -5.56 -1.95 -5.43
N LEU A 31 -6.21 -1.30 -4.45
CA LEU A 31 -5.73 -1.32 -3.07
C LEU A 31 -5.78 -2.73 -2.45
N ARG A 32 -6.85 -3.49 -2.72
CA ARG A 32 -6.98 -4.87 -2.25
C ARG A 32 -5.92 -5.78 -2.85
N ASP A 33 -5.64 -5.63 -4.14
CA ASP A 33 -4.64 -6.42 -4.85
C ASP A 33 -3.25 -6.18 -4.24
N VAL A 34 -2.88 -4.91 -4.07
CA VAL A 34 -1.61 -4.53 -3.44
C VAL A 34 -1.53 -4.99 -1.99
N THR A 35 -2.60 -4.88 -1.22
CA THR A 35 -2.63 -5.38 0.17
C THR A 35 -2.39 -6.88 0.23
N ALA A 36 -2.99 -7.65 -0.67
CA ALA A 36 -2.80 -9.09 -0.74
C ALA A 36 -1.35 -9.44 -1.15
N ASP A 37 -0.78 -8.68 -2.08
CA ASP A 37 0.61 -8.87 -2.52
C ASP A 37 1.60 -8.56 -1.40
N ILE A 38 1.38 -7.45 -0.66
CA ILE A 38 2.16 -7.11 0.55
C ILE A 38 2.06 -8.23 1.58
N HIS A 39 0.85 -8.74 1.85
CA HIS A 39 0.63 -9.84 2.78
C HIS A 39 1.39 -11.09 2.38
N ARG A 40 1.37 -11.43 1.09
CA ARG A 40 2.08 -12.58 0.53
C ARG A 40 3.59 -12.43 0.67
N LEU A 41 4.13 -11.26 0.32
CA LEU A 41 5.55 -10.93 0.44
C LEU A 41 6.03 -11.06 1.89
N LEU A 42 5.21 -10.60 2.83
CA LEU A 42 5.51 -10.67 4.24
C LEU A 42 5.34 -12.07 4.86
N ASP A 43 4.42 -12.89 4.34
CA ASP A 43 4.12 -14.24 4.86
C ASP A 43 5.08 -15.30 4.34
N ASP A 44 5.49 -15.20 3.06
CA ASP A 44 6.33 -16.21 2.41
C ASP A 44 7.76 -16.26 2.98
N GLY A 45 8.20 -15.24 3.72
CA GLY A 45 9.53 -15.19 4.39
C GLY A 45 10.72 -15.21 3.42
N GLN A 46 10.48 -15.39 2.13
CA GLN A 46 11.40 -15.23 1.02
C GLN A 46 11.23 -13.82 0.47
N GLU A 47 11.66 -12.83 1.26
CA GLU A 47 11.76 -11.44 0.84
C GLU A 47 12.86 -11.33 -0.23
N SER A 48 12.51 -11.63 -1.48
CA SER A 48 13.39 -11.30 -2.61
C SER A 48 13.31 -9.78 -2.79
N SER A 49 14.44 -9.08 -2.60
CA SER A 49 14.50 -7.61 -2.67
C SER A 49 13.96 -7.03 -3.99
N SER A 50 13.85 -7.86 -5.04
CA SER A 50 13.27 -7.52 -6.34
C SER A 50 11.74 -7.38 -6.30
N ASP A 51 11.05 -8.21 -5.52
CA ASP A 51 9.59 -8.20 -5.40
C ASP A 51 9.14 -7.01 -4.52
N SER A 52 9.84 -6.77 -3.40
CA SER A 52 9.58 -5.63 -2.51
C SER A 52 9.74 -4.29 -3.23
N HIS A 53 10.76 -4.18 -4.08
CA HIS A 53 11.02 -2.96 -4.85
C HIS A 53 10.00 -2.75 -5.98
N SER A 54 9.55 -3.83 -6.62
CA SER A 54 8.49 -3.76 -7.63
C SER A 54 7.17 -3.29 -7.02
N LEU A 55 6.83 -3.82 -5.84
CA LEU A 55 5.62 -3.46 -5.11
C LEU A 55 5.66 -2.01 -4.61
N ALA A 56 6.79 -1.57 -4.05
CA ALA A 56 6.99 -0.18 -3.64
C ALA A 56 6.87 0.80 -4.83
N THR A 57 7.36 0.40 -6.01
CA THR A 57 7.23 1.19 -7.24
C THR A 57 5.77 1.29 -7.69
N LEU A 58 5.02 0.19 -7.62
CA LEU A 58 3.60 0.15 -7.97
C LEU A 58 2.75 1.01 -7.02
N LEU A 59 2.97 0.91 -5.71
CA LEU A 59 2.38 1.78 -4.71
C LEU A 59 2.67 3.26 -5.00
N ARG A 60 3.91 3.60 -5.37
CA ARG A 60 4.29 4.98 -5.69
C ARG A 60 3.57 5.52 -6.93
N SER A 61 3.28 4.67 -7.92
CA SER A 61 2.44 5.05 -9.06
C SER A 61 0.97 5.24 -8.65
N MET A 62 0.50 4.47 -7.67
CA MET A 62 -0.86 4.63 -7.11
C MET A 62 -1.00 5.94 -6.34
N VAL A 63 0.03 6.37 -5.59
CA VAL A 63 0.08 7.71 -4.95
C VAL A 63 -0.19 8.80 -5.98
N LEU A 64 0.51 8.79 -7.11
CA LEU A 64 0.37 9.79 -8.18
C LEU A 64 -1.05 9.81 -8.76
N SER A 65 -1.68 8.64 -8.87
CA SER A 65 -3.04 8.50 -9.42
C SER A 65 -4.10 8.98 -8.43
N TRP A 66 -3.83 8.84 -7.13
CA TRP A 66 -4.79 9.16 -6.07
C TRP A 66 -4.55 10.54 -5.44
N GLU A 67 -3.41 11.18 -5.68
CA GLU A 67 -3.09 12.51 -5.12
C GLU A 67 -4.12 13.57 -5.53
N ALA A 68 -4.69 13.43 -6.73
CA ALA A 68 -5.69 14.35 -7.26
C ALA A 68 -7.08 14.17 -6.63
N ASP A 69 -7.49 12.93 -6.32
CA ASP A 69 -8.86 12.62 -5.86
C ASP A 69 -8.94 12.36 -4.35
N HIS A 70 -7.90 11.73 -3.81
CA HIS A 70 -7.82 11.27 -2.43
C HIS A 70 -6.44 11.59 -1.80
N PRO A 71 -6.13 12.87 -1.51
CA PRO A 71 -4.82 13.30 -1.02
C PRO A 71 -4.42 12.63 0.31
N LYS A 72 -5.37 12.34 1.21
CA LYS A 72 -5.09 11.58 2.44
C LYS A 72 -4.70 10.14 2.18
N ALA A 73 -5.34 9.49 1.21
CA ALA A 73 -5.03 8.12 0.86
C ALA A 73 -3.68 8.03 0.16
N ALA A 74 -3.38 8.98 -0.74
CA ALA A 74 -2.07 9.12 -1.37
C ALA A 74 -0.93 9.28 -0.33
N GLU A 75 -1.13 10.06 0.74
CA GLU A 75 -0.14 10.18 1.82
C GLU A 75 0.13 8.83 2.51
N LEU A 76 -0.92 8.08 2.85
CA LEU A 76 -0.83 6.78 3.53
C LEU A 76 -0.16 5.73 2.64
N ILE A 77 -0.53 5.65 1.36
CA ILE A 77 0.10 4.79 0.35
C ILE A 77 1.59 5.14 0.22
N GLY A 78 1.93 6.44 0.21
CA GLY A 78 3.31 6.90 0.15
C GLY A 78 4.14 6.45 1.35
N ARG A 79 3.55 6.46 2.56
CA ARG A 79 4.20 5.93 3.77
C ARG A 79 4.43 4.41 3.66
N ILE A 80 3.44 3.66 3.17
CA ILE A 80 3.54 2.20 2.97
C ILE A 80 4.63 1.88 1.94
N ALA A 81 4.67 2.60 0.81
CA ALA A 81 5.69 2.43 -0.22
C ALA A 81 7.10 2.68 0.33
N ASN A 82 7.26 3.75 1.12
CA ASN A 82 8.55 4.12 1.70
C ASN A 82 8.98 3.11 2.76
N ALA A 83 8.04 2.57 3.54
CA ALA A 83 8.29 1.50 4.49
C ALA A 83 8.72 0.21 3.79
N LEU A 84 8.03 -0.21 2.72
CA LEU A 84 8.43 -1.37 1.90
C LEU A 84 9.81 -1.20 1.25
N SER A 85 10.13 0.01 0.76
CA SER A 85 11.48 0.31 0.25
C SER A 85 12.55 0.29 1.33
N ASN A 86 12.22 0.74 2.55
CA ASN A 86 13.15 0.83 3.68
C ASN A 86 13.29 -0.49 4.46
N THR A 87 12.30 -1.38 4.38
CA THR A 87 12.39 -2.76 4.88
C THR A 87 13.26 -3.62 3.97
N GLY A 88 13.68 -3.11 2.80
CA GLY A 88 14.67 -3.72 1.91
C GLY A 88 16.06 -3.85 2.53
N ILE A 89 16.22 -4.85 3.39
CA ILE A 89 17.48 -5.58 3.52
C ILE A 89 17.77 -6.28 2.18
#